data_AF-A0A812VH63-F1
#
_entry.id   AF-A0A812VH63-F1
#
_cell.length_a   1.000
_cell.length_b   1.000
_cell.length_c   1.000
_cell.angle_alpha   90.00
_cell.angle_beta   90.00
_cell.angle_gamma   90.00
#
_symmetry.space_group_name_H-M   'P 1'
#
loop_
_entity.id
_entity.type
_entity.pdbx_description
1 polymer ?
#
loop_
_entity_poly.entity_id
_entity_poly.type
_entity_poly.pdbx_seq_one_letter_code
_entity_poly.pdbx_strand_id
1 'polypeptide(L)'
;MSSSEAVPQADRRESEKGCHWTSRLKFELCGEDNCHESEILAFDFQRKSWDFYEGRSTAPPLEEAAFIVSMPPEEMHGAFELCPGMVITGLLLAAEAMLFSMPPSDRNPLQMAKSYLQFLFTSSREDYDTLISMWPVLQGQRRAEDANSRVSTGHQPSVDVVIARCGTTLRWLWSLPLPSQARVFIYSKCDVKTGDLQKQLEGIVGRVAQVVEVPLPDLTGWMTGECTAYLRHLLSGLAGSGPVNGLADYTIFLHDDAPRHLKQEFLSIVFRSISLGTYNVSFLNLAHERYVSAVTPCLKQLYTMVMGRQLTGRLSTYCCGHFVVKSSRLHEIPLEPLRRLYAAVQAGTYTAQAGGPCEVANMPCYVVEYLWHAVLGEPDELPWRSEDIRLPLALRYEGGRETRCEMKCRGLPSPLRFSQYMKLQAI
;
A
#
# COMPACT_ATOMS: atom_id res chain seq x y z
N MET A 1 -1.47 53.43 -26.04
CA MET A 1 -1.35 52.12 -26.71
C MET A 1 0.03 51.59 -26.37
N SER A 2 0.11 50.65 -25.42
CA SER A 2 1.37 50.03 -25.01
C SER A 2 1.81 49.08 -26.12
N SER A 3 2.92 49.37 -26.79
CA SER A 3 3.57 48.44 -27.70
C SER A 3 4.08 47.27 -26.89
N SER A 4 3.33 46.16 -26.84
CA SER A 4 3.84 44.92 -26.29
C SER A 4 5.03 44.49 -27.15
N GLU A 5 6.22 44.46 -26.56
CA GLU A 5 7.40 43.88 -27.18
C GLU A 5 7.06 42.46 -27.62
N ALA A 6 7.29 42.17 -28.91
CA ALA A 6 7.04 40.85 -29.46
C ALA A 6 8.00 39.86 -28.77
N VAL A 7 7.45 39.01 -27.91
CA VAL A 7 8.18 37.88 -27.32
C VAL A 7 8.85 37.10 -28.44
N PRO A 8 10.18 36.89 -28.41
CA PRO A 8 10.90 36.13 -29.41
C PRO A 8 10.22 34.78 -29.71
N GLN A 9 10.26 34.36 -30.97
CA GLN A 9 9.58 33.13 -31.41
C GLN A 9 10.08 31.88 -30.66
N ALA A 10 11.34 31.88 -30.20
CA ALA A 10 11.90 30.83 -29.36
C ALA A 10 11.24 30.78 -27.96
N ASP A 11 11.08 31.93 -27.31
CA ASP A 11 10.48 32.04 -25.97
C ASP A 11 8.98 31.69 -25.99
N ARG A 12 8.26 32.04 -27.08
CA ARG A 12 6.88 31.56 -27.28
C ARG A 12 6.81 30.04 -27.37
N ARG A 13 7.73 29.41 -28.11
CA ARG A 13 7.77 27.94 -28.26
C ARG A 13 8.05 27.23 -26.95
N GLU A 14 8.96 27.74 -26.12
CA GLU A 14 9.23 27.15 -24.80
C GLU A 14 8.00 27.23 -23.88
N SER A 15 7.28 28.35 -23.91
CA SER A 15 6.03 28.50 -23.13
C SER A 15 4.88 27.63 -23.64
N GLU A 16 4.69 27.53 -24.96
CA GLU A 16 3.62 26.77 -25.61
C GLU A 16 3.90 25.26 -25.55
N LYS A 17 5.15 24.83 -25.78
CA LYS A 17 5.51 23.40 -25.88
C LYS A 17 6.03 22.79 -24.58
N GLY A 18 6.54 23.62 -23.67
CA GLY A 18 6.82 23.23 -22.29
C GLY A 18 5.57 22.95 -21.44
N CYS A 19 4.39 23.27 -21.97
CA CYS A 19 3.12 23.26 -21.26
C CYS A 19 3.12 24.16 -20.02
N HIS A 20 3.72 25.34 -20.13
CA HIS A 20 3.98 26.17 -18.97
C HIS A 20 2.71 26.87 -18.47
N TRP A 21 2.40 26.67 -17.18
CA TRP A 21 1.45 27.39 -16.31
C TRP A 21 -0.03 27.45 -16.71
N THR A 22 -0.41 27.30 -17.99
CA THR A 22 -1.81 27.46 -18.44
C THR A 22 -2.48 26.16 -18.88
N SER A 23 -1.71 25.12 -19.22
CA SER A 23 -2.29 23.85 -19.65
C SER A 23 -2.96 23.14 -18.48
N ARG A 24 -4.26 22.92 -18.63
CA ARG A 24 -5.13 22.18 -17.71
C ARG A 24 -5.84 21.08 -18.48
N LEU A 25 -5.84 19.88 -17.93
CA LEU A 25 -6.72 18.81 -18.40
C LEU A 25 -7.85 18.69 -17.39
N LYS A 26 -9.07 18.85 -17.88
CA LYS A 26 -10.29 18.63 -17.14
C LYS A 26 -10.92 17.36 -17.68
N PHE A 27 -11.36 16.48 -16.79
CA PHE A 27 -12.04 15.25 -17.14
C PHE A 27 -13.20 15.05 -16.19
N GLU A 28 -14.28 14.50 -16.73
CA GLU A 28 -15.50 14.20 -16.01
C GLU A 28 -15.69 12.69 -16.01
N LEU A 29 -15.60 12.07 -14.83
CA LEU A 29 -15.85 10.64 -14.65
C LEU A 29 -17.27 10.44 -14.15
N CYS A 30 -18.15 9.99 -15.03
CA CYS A 30 -19.54 9.70 -14.70
C CYS A 30 -19.74 8.23 -14.30
N GLY A 31 -20.26 8.02 -13.10
CA GLY A 31 -20.88 6.77 -12.64
C GLY A 31 -22.37 6.71 -13.01
N GLU A 32 -23.10 5.76 -12.42
CA GLU A 32 -24.55 5.60 -12.67
C GLU A 32 -25.36 6.81 -12.18
N ASP A 33 -24.96 7.41 -11.06
CA ASP A 33 -25.74 8.47 -10.41
C ASP A 33 -24.98 9.79 -10.20
N ASN A 34 -23.67 9.84 -10.44
CA ASN A 34 -22.83 11.02 -10.17
C ASN A 34 -21.69 11.16 -11.17
N CYS A 35 -21.37 12.40 -11.55
CA CYS A 35 -20.17 12.75 -12.29
C CYS A 35 -19.18 13.47 -11.39
N HIS A 36 -17.91 13.09 -11.48
CA HIS A 36 -16.82 13.73 -10.77
C HIS A 36 -15.93 14.46 -11.76
N GLU A 37 -15.87 15.79 -11.65
CA GLU A 37 -14.87 16.57 -12.37
C GLU A 37 -13.53 16.46 -11.64
N SER A 38 -12.45 16.27 -12.39
CA SER A 38 -11.09 16.32 -11.88
C SER A 38 -10.24 17.15 -12.84
N GLU A 39 -9.27 17.87 -12.28
CA GLU A 39 -8.40 18.78 -13.03
C GLU A 39 -6.93 18.44 -12.73
N ILE A 40 -6.13 18.27 -13.78
CA ILE A 40 -4.66 18.23 -13.69
C ILE A 40 -4.11 19.53 -14.26
N LEU A 41 -3.34 20.23 -13.42
CA LEU A 41 -2.53 21.37 -13.84
C LEU A 41 -1.16 20.86 -14.28
N ALA A 42 -0.79 21.13 -15.54
CA ALA A 42 0.44 20.59 -16.12
C ALA A 42 1.70 20.98 -15.32
N PHE A 43 1.79 22.24 -14.85
CA PHE A 43 2.94 22.70 -14.07
C PHE A 43 3.06 22.00 -12.70
N ASP A 44 1.93 21.69 -12.04
CA ASP A 44 1.96 21.00 -10.76
C ASP A 44 2.33 19.53 -10.93
N PHE A 45 1.79 18.88 -11.96
CA PHE A 45 2.16 17.52 -12.33
C PHE A 45 3.63 17.40 -12.72
N GLN A 46 4.16 18.35 -13.50
CA GLN A 46 5.56 18.45 -13.87
C GLN A 46 6.46 18.57 -12.63
N ARG A 47 6.13 19.51 -11.72
CA ARG A 47 6.86 19.71 -10.46
C ARG A 47 6.88 18.46 -9.61
N LYS A 48 5.70 17.85 -9.36
CA LYS A 48 5.57 16.60 -8.59
C LYS A 48 6.38 15.46 -9.22
N SER A 49 6.35 15.36 -10.55
CA SER A 49 7.11 14.34 -11.28
C SER A 49 8.62 14.54 -11.14
N TRP A 50 9.11 15.77 -11.26
CA TRP A 50 10.53 16.08 -11.01
C TRP A 50 10.94 15.75 -9.59
N ASP A 51 10.20 16.23 -8.59
CA ASP A 51 10.49 15.95 -7.19
C ASP A 51 10.59 14.43 -6.94
N PHE A 52 9.66 13.66 -7.51
CA PHE A 52 9.66 12.19 -7.41
C PHE A 52 10.86 11.54 -8.11
N TYR A 53 11.16 11.89 -9.37
CA TYR A 53 12.24 11.28 -10.14
C TYR A 53 13.65 11.71 -9.69
N GLU A 54 13.77 12.85 -9.01
CA GLU A 54 14.99 13.28 -8.32
C GLU A 54 15.23 12.52 -6.99
N GLY A 55 14.30 11.63 -6.60
CA GLY A 55 14.44 10.83 -5.38
C GLY A 55 14.11 11.60 -4.10
N ARG A 56 13.40 12.73 -4.19
CA ARG A 56 12.89 13.42 -2.99
C ARG A 56 11.84 12.53 -2.32
N SER A 57 11.70 12.69 -1.01
CA SER A 57 10.71 11.97 -0.19
C SER A 57 9.31 12.58 -0.36
N THR A 58 8.82 12.65 -1.60
CA THR A 58 7.52 13.23 -1.96
C THR A 58 6.56 12.17 -2.50
N ALA A 59 5.26 12.39 -2.35
CA ALA A 59 4.25 11.52 -2.93
C ALA A 59 4.37 11.51 -4.48
N PRO A 60 4.41 10.34 -5.13
CA PRO A 60 4.36 10.26 -6.59
C PRO A 60 2.99 10.72 -7.10
N PRO A 61 2.92 11.42 -8.26
CA PRO A 61 1.65 11.87 -8.82
C PRO A 61 0.91 10.74 -9.55
N LEU A 62 0.62 9.66 -8.81
CA LEU A 62 -0.02 8.46 -9.34
C LEU A 62 -1.48 8.65 -9.70
N GLU A 63 -2.18 9.56 -9.03
CA GLU A 63 -3.59 9.83 -9.33
C GLU A 63 -3.70 10.54 -10.67
N GLU A 64 -2.86 11.56 -10.89
CA GLU A 64 -2.76 12.27 -12.15
C GLU A 64 -2.37 11.33 -13.29
N ALA A 65 -1.39 10.46 -13.05
CA ALA A 65 -1.01 9.42 -14.01
C ALA A 65 -2.18 8.44 -14.29
N ALA A 66 -2.95 8.05 -13.27
CA ALA A 66 -4.12 7.19 -13.41
C ALA A 66 -5.19 7.81 -14.31
N PHE A 67 -5.46 9.11 -14.12
CA PHE A 67 -6.41 9.85 -14.94
C PHE A 67 -5.95 9.90 -16.40
N ILE A 68 -4.69 10.23 -16.64
CA ILE A 68 -4.11 10.27 -17.99
C ILE A 68 -4.31 8.93 -18.71
N VAL A 69 -3.99 7.80 -18.07
CA VAL A 69 -4.12 6.48 -18.73
C VAL A 69 -5.56 5.99 -18.85
N SER A 70 -6.49 6.62 -18.14
CA SER A 70 -7.92 6.29 -18.21
C SER A 70 -8.66 7.10 -19.28
N MET A 71 -8.01 8.06 -19.93
CA MET A 71 -8.60 8.86 -21.01
C MET A 71 -8.98 8.00 -22.22
N PRO A 72 -10.12 8.27 -22.87
CA PRO A 72 -10.40 7.74 -24.21
C PRO A 72 -9.25 8.06 -25.18
N PRO A 73 -8.94 7.18 -26.15
CA PRO A 73 -7.82 7.39 -27.08
C PRO A 73 -7.86 8.75 -27.81
N GLU A 74 -9.04 9.24 -28.18
CA GLU A 74 -9.23 10.53 -28.86
C GLU A 74 -8.87 11.71 -27.93
N GLU A 75 -9.35 11.67 -26.68
CA GLU A 75 -9.03 12.68 -25.67
C GLU A 75 -7.54 12.67 -25.29
N MET A 76 -6.95 11.48 -25.17
CA MET A 76 -5.53 11.32 -24.92
C MET A 76 -4.69 11.89 -26.07
N HIS A 77 -5.12 11.71 -27.31
CA HIS A 77 -4.45 12.32 -28.46
C HIS A 77 -4.53 13.84 -28.43
N GLY A 78 -5.70 14.41 -28.16
CA GLY A 78 -5.85 15.86 -27.98
C GLY A 78 -5.02 16.40 -26.80
N ALA A 79 -4.99 15.67 -25.68
CA ALA A 79 -4.13 15.99 -24.54
C ALA A 79 -2.64 15.94 -24.89
N PHE A 80 -2.23 14.99 -25.75
CA PHE A 80 -0.85 14.87 -26.23
C PHE A 80 -0.47 16.03 -27.16
N GLU A 81 -1.37 16.48 -28.04
CA GLU A 81 -1.16 17.66 -28.89
C GLU A 81 -1.03 18.94 -28.06
N LEU A 82 -1.82 19.06 -26.98
CA LEU A 82 -1.78 20.21 -26.06
C LEU A 82 -0.58 20.19 -25.13
N CYS A 83 -0.23 19.01 -24.60
CA CYS A 83 0.87 18.85 -23.67
C CYS A 83 1.51 17.46 -23.72
N PRO A 84 2.49 17.24 -24.61
CA PRO A 84 3.10 15.93 -24.80
C PRO A 84 3.87 15.47 -23.55
N GLY A 85 4.53 16.38 -22.84
CA GLY A 85 5.33 16.07 -21.65
C GLY A 85 4.49 15.46 -20.51
N MET A 86 3.30 15.99 -20.28
CA MET A 86 2.36 15.48 -19.28
C MET A 86 1.88 14.09 -19.66
N VAL A 87 1.40 13.88 -20.89
CA VAL A 87 0.88 12.58 -21.34
C VAL A 87 1.97 11.51 -21.28
N ILE A 88 3.15 11.78 -21.85
CA ILE A 88 4.26 10.81 -21.85
C ILE A 88 4.71 10.50 -20.42
N THR A 89 4.90 11.50 -19.57
CA THR A 89 5.35 11.29 -18.18
C THR A 89 4.30 10.51 -17.37
N GLY A 90 3.01 10.82 -17.57
CA GLY A 90 1.89 10.09 -16.95
C GLY A 90 1.85 8.62 -17.39
N LEU A 91 1.99 8.34 -18.69
CA LEU A 91 2.08 6.99 -19.22
C LEU A 91 3.26 6.20 -18.65
N LEU A 92 4.43 6.84 -18.50
CA LEU A 92 5.63 6.22 -17.92
C LEU A 92 5.46 5.90 -16.43
N LEU A 93 4.89 6.84 -15.65
CA LEU A 93 4.57 6.61 -14.22
C LEU A 93 3.55 5.47 -14.05
N ALA A 94 2.48 5.50 -14.85
CA ALA A 94 1.48 4.45 -14.83
C ALA A 94 2.06 3.10 -15.25
N ALA A 95 2.91 3.07 -16.29
CA ALA A 95 3.63 1.87 -16.67
C ALA A 95 4.44 1.30 -15.50
N GLU A 96 5.26 2.13 -14.84
CA GLU A 96 6.06 1.70 -13.69
C GLU A 96 5.18 1.12 -12.57
N ALA A 97 4.04 1.74 -12.26
CA ALA A 97 3.11 1.25 -11.25
C ALA A 97 2.41 -0.06 -11.67
N MET A 98 1.93 -0.15 -12.92
CA MET A 98 1.16 -1.29 -13.41
C MET A 98 2.00 -2.56 -13.57
N LEU A 99 3.32 -2.44 -13.72
CA LEU A 99 4.24 -3.58 -13.78
C LEU A 99 4.18 -4.48 -12.53
N PHE A 100 3.76 -3.94 -11.39
CA PHE A 100 3.63 -4.71 -10.14
C PHE A 100 2.31 -5.49 -10.04
N SER A 101 1.27 -5.10 -10.78
CA SER A 101 -0.09 -5.58 -10.54
C SER A 101 -0.82 -6.09 -11.78
N MET A 102 -0.21 -6.00 -12.96
CA MET A 102 -0.83 -6.42 -14.22
C MET A 102 0.04 -7.40 -15.00
N PRO A 103 -0.60 -8.39 -15.67
CA PRO A 103 0.11 -9.30 -16.55
C PRO A 103 0.73 -8.56 -17.74
N PRO A 104 1.76 -9.14 -18.40
CA PRO A 104 2.44 -8.52 -19.53
C PRO A 104 1.53 -8.09 -20.69
N SER A 105 0.42 -8.80 -20.93
CA SER A 105 -0.55 -8.48 -21.99
C SER A 105 -1.20 -7.11 -21.84
N ASP A 106 -1.25 -6.60 -20.60
CA ASP A 106 -2.00 -5.39 -20.26
C ASP A 106 -1.08 -4.16 -20.12
N ARG A 107 0.22 -4.31 -20.44
CA ARG A 107 1.28 -3.28 -20.32
C ARG A 107 1.26 -2.24 -21.45
N ASN A 108 0.08 -1.79 -21.85
CA ASN A 108 -0.08 -0.80 -22.92
C ASN A 108 0.63 0.55 -22.66
N PRO A 109 0.67 1.11 -21.43
CA PRO A 109 1.18 2.47 -21.23
C PRO A 109 2.65 2.68 -21.60
N LEU A 110 3.53 1.70 -21.35
CA LEU A 110 4.95 1.82 -21.71
C LEU A 110 5.15 1.87 -23.22
N GLN A 111 4.45 0.99 -23.94
CA GLN A 111 4.53 0.95 -25.40
C GLN A 111 3.96 2.23 -26.02
N MET A 112 2.86 2.73 -25.47
CA MET A 112 2.23 3.98 -25.90
C MET A 112 3.16 5.19 -25.67
N ALA A 113 3.79 5.29 -24.50
CA ALA A 113 4.77 6.33 -24.22
C ALA A 113 5.93 6.31 -25.23
N LYS A 114 6.45 5.10 -25.55
CA LYS A 114 7.50 4.93 -26.58
C LYS A 114 7.05 5.36 -27.96
N SER A 115 5.82 5.01 -28.37
CA SER A 115 5.26 5.43 -29.66
C SER A 115 5.15 6.95 -29.76
N TYR A 116 4.68 7.64 -28.70
CA TYR A 116 4.61 9.09 -28.68
C TYR A 116 6.00 9.75 -28.71
N LEU A 117 6.96 9.21 -27.98
CA LEU A 117 8.35 9.69 -28.03
C LEU A 117 8.96 9.53 -29.43
N GLN A 118 8.74 8.38 -30.07
CA GLN A 118 9.21 8.13 -31.43
C GLN A 118 8.55 9.08 -32.43
N PHE A 119 7.24 9.32 -32.29
CA PHE A 119 6.51 10.27 -33.12
C PHE A 119 7.12 11.67 -33.02
N LEU A 120 7.36 12.20 -31.80
CA LEU A 120 7.99 13.52 -31.62
C LEU A 120 9.39 13.55 -32.23
N PHE A 121 10.20 12.52 -31.98
CA PHE A 121 11.56 12.45 -32.51
C PHE A 121 11.60 12.51 -34.04
N THR A 122 10.67 11.83 -34.71
CA THR A 122 10.60 11.78 -36.18
C THR A 122 9.94 13.00 -36.82
N SER A 123 8.93 13.59 -36.16
CA SER A 123 8.16 14.72 -36.69
C SER A 123 8.82 16.07 -36.40
N SER A 124 9.46 16.21 -35.23
CA SER A 124 10.04 17.48 -34.77
C SER A 124 11.12 17.25 -33.70
N ARG A 125 12.39 17.23 -34.14
CA ARG A 125 13.53 17.00 -33.23
C ARG A 125 13.67 18.06 -32.14
N GLU A 126 13.40 19.32 -32.47
CA GLU A 126 13.43 20.45 -31.52
C GLU A 126 12.41 20.26 -30.39
N ASP A 127 11.21 19.77 -30.69
CA ASP A 127 10.16 19.53 -29.70
C ASP A 127 10.49 18.36 -28.79
N TYR A 128 11.08 17.30 -29.37
CA TYR A 128 11.63 16.19 -28.61
C TYR A 128 12.70 16.67 -27.62
N ASP A 129 13.68 17.44 -28.11
CA ASP A 129 14.80 17.94 -27.29
C ASP A 129 14.31 18.90 -26.18
N THR A 130 13.32 19.74 -26.47
CA THR A 130 12.65 20.61 -25.49
C THR A 130 11.95 19.77 -24.41
N LEU A 131 11.13 18.79 -24.81
CA LEU A 131 10.39 17.93 -23.90
C LEU A 131 11.30 17.16 -22.94
N ILE A 132 12.38 16.55 -23.42
CA ILE A 132 13.31 15.80 -22.56
C ILE A 132 14.09 16.69 -21.59
N SER A 133 14.23 17.99 -21.90
CA SER A 133 14.90 18.95 -21.02
C SER A 133 13.98 19.45 -19.90
N MET A 134 12.68 19.54 -20.18
CA MET A 134 11.69 20.14 -19.28
C MET A 134 10.96 19.11 -18.42
N TRP A 135 10.88 17.86 -18.86
CA TRP A 135 10.17 16.79 -18.17
C TRP A 135 11.11 15.64 -17.80
N PRO A 136 10.84 14.90 -16.71
CA PRO A 136 11.68 13.78 -16.28
C PRO A 136 11.46 12.50 -17.11
N VAL A 137 11.29 12.67 -18.42
CA VAL A 137 10.91 11.61 -19.38
C VAL A 137 11.99 10.53 -19.46
N LEU A 138 13.26 10.92 -19.52
CA LEU A 138 14.36 9.96 -19.60
C LEU A 138 14.51 9.16 -18.31
N GLN A 139 14.28 9.78 -17.15
CA GLN A 139 14.28 9.13 -15.84
C GLN A 139 13.11 8.14 -15.73
N GLY A 140 11.91 8.56 -16.14
CA GLY A 140 10.72 7.72 -16.18
C GLY A 140 10.85 6.53 -17.12
N GLN A 141 11.38 6.75 -18.32
CA GLN A 141 11.61 5.67 -19.29
C GLN A 141 12.59 4.64 -18.73
N ARG A 142 13.74 5.07 -18.21
CA ARG A 142 14.73 4.15 -17.62
C ARG A 142 14.13 3.33 -16.48
N ARG A 143 13.42 3.98 -15.54
CA ARG A 143 12.80 3.28 -14.41
C ARG A 143 11.71 2.29 -14.84
N ALA A 144 10.86 2.66 -15.79
CA ALA A 144 9.84 1.76 -16.31
C ALA A 144 10.44 0.56 -17.05
N GLU A 145 11.51 0.76 -17.83
CA GLU A 145 12.23 -0.31 -18.50
C GLU A 145 12.96 -1.23 -17.52
N ASP A 146 13.64 -0.66 -16.52
CA ASP A 146 14.30 -1.40 -15.44
C ASP A 146 13.28 -2.23 -14.66
N ALA A 147 12.15 -1.64 -14.27
CA ALA A 147 11.07 -2.35 -13.61
C ALA A 147 10.53 -3.49 -14.49
N ASN A 148 10.38 -3.26 -15.79
CA ASN A 148 9.89 -4.25 -16.74
C ASN A 148 10.85 -5.44 -16.89
N SER A 149 12.16 -5.18 -16.87
CA SER A 149 13.20 -6.22 -16.93
C SER A 149 13.23 -7.12 -15.70
N ARG A 150 12.86 -6.59 -14.52
CA ARG A 150 12.83 -7.34 -13.25
C ARG A 150 11.66 -8.30 -13.13
N VAL A 151 10.58 -8.12 -13.88
CA VAL A 151 9.39 -8.99 -13.81
C VAL A 151 9.66 -10.41 -14.37
N SER A 152 10.83 -10.65 -14.96
CA SER A 152 11.14 -11.89 -15.69
C SER A 152 11.89 -12.95 -14.88
N THR A 153 12.08 -12.80 -13.57
CA THR A 153 12.90 -13.73 -12.77
C THR A 153 12.23 -15.08 -12.48
N GLY A 154 10.94 -15.25 -12.79
CA GLY A 154 10.24 -16.54 -12.81
C GLY A 154 10.04 -17.22 -11.45
N HIS A 155 10.64 -16.70 -10.38
CA HIS A 155 10.46 -17.23 -9.03
C HIS A 155 9.23 -16.60 -8.38
N GLN A 156 8.22 -17.44 -8.13
CA GLN A 156 7.05 -17.06 -7.35
C GLN A 156 7.30 -17.37 -5.87
N PRO A 157 7.43 -16.37 -4.99
CA PRO A 157 7.63 -16.58 -3.56
C PRO A 157 6.42 -17.28 -2.93
N SER A 158 6.68 -18.11 -1.94
CA SER A 158 5.66 -18.67 -1.06
C SER A 158 5.08 -17.60 -0.14
N VAL A 159 3.81 -17.74 0.25
CA VAL A 159 3.17 -16.78 1.17
C VAL A 159 2.31 -17.47 2.23
N ASP A 160 2.43 -17.03 3.47
CA ASP A 160 1.51 -17.39 4.55
C ASP A 160 0.49 -16.28 4.71
N VAL A 161 -0.80 -16.61 4.67
CA VAL A 161 -1.91 -15.68 4.94
C VAL A 161 -2.53 -16.06 6.28
N VAL A 162 -2.24 -15.28 7.31
CA VAL A 162 -2.61 -15.55 8.71
C VAL A 162 -3.81 -14.69 9.08
N ILE A 163 -4.96 -15.33 9.28
CA ILE A 163 -6.24 -14.67 9.57
C ILE A 163 -6.65 -14.97 11.00
N ALA A 164 -6.76 -13.94 11.81
CA ALA A 164 -7.33 -14.02 13.15
C ALA A 164 -8.85 -13.82 13.08
N ARG A 165 -9.63 -14.90 13.26
CA ARG A 165 -11.07 -14.92 12.99
C ARG A 165 -11.92 -14.95 14.27
N CYS A 166 -12.90 -14.06 14.36
CA CYS A 166 -14.00 -14.15 15.33
C CYS A 166 -15.36 -13.82 14.70
N GLY A 167 -15.98 -14.79 14.05
CA GLY A 167 -17.37 -14.69 13.63
C GLY A 167 -17.63 -14.04 12.27
N THR A 168 -16.65 -13.33 11.68
CA THR A 168 -16.87 -12.67 10.39
C THR A 168 -16.77 -13.66 9.22
N THR A 169 -17.49 -13.37 8.15
CA THR A 169 -17.44 -14.14 6.90
C THR A 169 -16.12 -13.92 6.17
N LEU A 170 -15.49 -15.01 5.71
CA LEU A 170 -14.24 -14.96 4.93
C LEU A 170 -14.46 -15.02 3.40
N ARG A 171 -15.71 -14.90 2.92
CA ARG A 171 -16.02 -14.93 1.48
C ARG A 171 -15.33 -13.83 0.67
N TRP A 172 -14.89 -12.74 1.30
CA TRP A 172 -14.11 -11.70 0.64
C TRP A 172 -12.76 -12.22 0.12
N LEU A 173 -12.25 -13.34 0.63
CA LEU A 173 -11.05 -13.99 0.07
C LEU A 173 -11.27 -14.48 -1.36
N TRP A 174 -12.52 -14.72 -1.78
CA TRP A 174 -12.83 -15.30 -3.10
C TRP A 174 -12.48 -14.35 -4.24
N SER A 175 -12.62 -13.04 -4.02
CA SER A 175 -12.30 -12.01 -5.02
C SER A 175 -10.81 -11.72 -5.12
N LEU A 176 -10.00 -12.16 -4.15
CA LEU A 176 -8.58 -11.82 -4.11
C LEU A 176 -7.76 -12.71 -5.04
N PRO A 177 -6.74 -12.17 -5.72
CA PRO A 177 -5.84 -12.93 -6.59
C PRO A 177 -4.74 -13.63 -5.77
N LEU A 178 -5.13 -14.53 -4.87
CA LEU A 178 -4.20 -15.25 -3.99
C LEU A 178 -3.14 -16.03 -4.80
N PRO A 179 -1.84 -15.97 -4.43
CA PRO A 179 -0.80 -16.77 -5.05
C PRO A 179 -1.09 -18.27 -4.93
N SER A 180 -0.76 -19.04 -5.97
CA SER A 180 -0.91 -20.51 -5.96
C SER A 180 -0.09 -21.18 -4.85
N GLN A 181 1.06 -20.60 -4.49
CA GLN A 181 1.93 -21.05 -3.40
C GLN A 181 1.49 -20.54 -2.01
N ALA A 182 0.28 -19.97 -1.89
CA ALA A 182 -0.20 -19.46 -0.62
C ALA A 182 -0.62 -20.60 0.34
N ARG A 183 -0.32 -20.45 1.63
CA ARG A 183 -0.88 -21.24 2.72
C ARG A 183 -1.75 -20.32 3.59
N VAL A 184 -3.02 -20.64 3.75
CA VAL A 184 -3.97 -19.81 4.52
C VAL A 184 -4.18 -20.43 5.89
N PHE A 185 -3.79 -19.72 6.94
CA PHE A 185 -3.95 -20.15 8.33
C PHE A 185 -5.08 -19.37 9.00
N ILE A 186 -6.05 -20.08 9.57
CA ILE A 186 -7.22 -19.48 10.20
C ILE A 186 -7.16 -19.79 11.69
N TYR A 187 -6.94 -18.75 12.49
CA TYR A 187 -6.90 -18.83 13.95
C TYR A 187 -8.25 -18.40 14.50
N SER A 188 -9.05 -19.37 14.97
CA SER A 188 -10.36 -19.11 15.56
C SER A 188 -10.22 -18.55 16.98
N LYS A 189 -10.59 -17.28 17.17
CA LYS A 189 -10.51 -16.49 18.41
C LYS A 189 -11.73 -16.66 19.34
N CYS A 190 -12.85 -17.15 18.82
CA CYS A 190 -14.08 -17.30 19.58
C CYS A 190 -14.87 -18.53 19.15
N ASP A 191 -15.61 -19.13 20.08
CA ASP A 191 -16.47 -20.29 19.84
C ASP A 191 -17.80 -19.87 19.20
N VAL A 192 -17.71 -19.18 18.07
CA VAL A 192 -18.87 -18.73 17.32
C VAL A 192 -19.07 -19.68 16.15
N LYS A 193 -20.16 -20.45 16.21
CA LYS A 193 -20.70 -21.28 15.11
C LYS A 193 -21.26 -20.42 13.97
N THR A 194 -20.43 -19.57 13.38
CA THR A 194 -20.81 -18.69 12.27
C THR A 194 -20.71 -19.44 10.95
N GLY A 195 -21.78 -20.16 10.64
CA GLY A 195 -21.88 -20.96 9.43
C GLY A 195 -20.82 -22.05 9.34
N ASP A 196 -20.88 -22.81 8.25
CA ASP A 196 -19.86 -23.79 7.94
C ASP A 196 -18.62 -23.04 7.41
N LEU A 197 -17.59 -22.88 8.24
CA LEU A 197 -16.31 -22.26 7.84
C LEU A 197 -15.77 -22.93 6.58
N GLN A 198 -15.95 -24.25 6.45
CA GLN A 198 -15.56 -25.00 5.27
C GLN A 198 -16.23 -24.43 4.00
N LYS A 199 -17.55 -24.19 4.03
CA LYS A 199 -18.28 -23.58 2.92
C LYS A 199 -17.82 -22.17 2.58
N GLN A 200 -17.32 -21.42 3.56
CA GLN A 200 -16.76 -20.09 3.29
C GLN A 200 -15.39 -20.17 2.63
N LEU A 201 -14.67 -21.28 2.76
CA LEU A 201 -13.32 -21.47 2.22
C LEU A 201 -13.32 -22.25 0.91
N GLU A 202 -14.40 -22.93 0.55
CA GLU A 202 -14.56 -23.64 -0.74
C GLU A 202 -14.15 -22.80 -1.95
N GLY A 203 -14.43 -21.49 -1.95
CA GLY A 203 -14.06 -20.58 -3.05
C GLY A 203 -12.55 -20.31 -3.21
N ILE A 204 -11.72 -20.74 -2.25
CA ILE A 204 -10.25 -20.66 -2.32
C ILE A 204 -9.57 -22.04 -2.30
N VAL A 205 -10.27 -23.10 -1.92
CA VAL A 205 -9.73 -24.47 -1.96
C VAL A 205 -9.38 -24.82 -3.42
N GLY A 206 -8.17 -25.35 -3.62
CA GLY A 206 -7.63 -25.66 -4.94
C GLY A 206 -6.99 -24.46 -5.67
N ARG A 207 -7.16 -23.22 -5.18
CA ARG A 207 -6.46 -22.04 -5.67
C ARG A 207 -5.19 -21.71 -4.88
N VAL A 208 -5.11 -22.20 -3.66
CA VAL A 208 -3.97 -22.03 -2.73
C VAL A 208 -3.38 -23.40 -2.40
N ALA A 209 -2.10 -23.42 -2.00
CA ALA A 209 -1.40 -24.66 -1.68
C ALA A 209 -2.00 -25.37 -0.46
N GLN A 210 -2.45 -24.61 0.55
CA GLN A 210 -3.01 -25.19 1.77
C GLN A 210 -3.97 -24.24 2.48
N VAL A 211 -4.96 -24.80 3.16
CA VAL A 211 -5.79 -24.11 4.16
C VAL A 211 -5.69 -24.89 5.47
N VAL A 212 -5.35 -24.20 6.56
CA VAL A 212 -5.12 -24.80 7.88
C VAL A 212 -5.95 -24.07 8.91
N GLU A 213 -6.87 -24.77 9.56
CA GLU A 213 -7.51 -24.27 10.77
C GLU A 213 -6.61 -24.56 11.97
N VAL A 214 -6.26 -23.52 12.72
CA VAL A 214 -5.39 -23.61 13.88
C VAL A 214 -6.22 -23.35 15.13
N PRO A 215 -6.54 -24.39 15.93
CA PRO A 215 -7.23 -24.19 17.19
C PRO A 215 -6.32 -23.43 18.15
N LEU A 216 -6.81 -22.31 18.70
CA LEU A 216 -6.18 -21.68 19.86
C LEU A 216 -6.47 -22.59 21.08
N PRO A 217 -5.45 -23.06 21.83
CA PRO A 217 -5.67 -23.93 22.99
C PRO A 217 -6.65 -23.28 23.95
N ASP A 218 -7.43 -24.13 24.62
CA ASP A 218 -8.67 -23.84 25.35
C ASP A 218 -8.89 -22.36 25.68
N LEU A 219 -9.97 -21.82 25.11
CA LEU A 219 -10.52 -20.47 25.30
C LEU A 219 -10.88 -20.17 26.78
N THR A 220 -10.63 -21.09 27.71
CA THR A 220 -10.91 -20.96 29.14
C THR A 220 -9.75 -20.26 29.83
N GLY A 221 -9.79 -18.93 29.84
CA GLY A 221 -8.90 -18.08 30.63
C GLY A 221 -7.79 -17.37 29.85
N TRP A 222 -7.72 -17.56 28.54
CA TRP A 222 -6.71 -16.95 27.68
C TRP A 222 -7.26 -15.73 26.96
N MET A 223 -6.38 -14.75 26.72
CA MET A 223 -6.69 -13.59 25.90
C MET A 223 -6.66 -13.97 24.41
N THR A 224 -7.84 -14.01 23.79
CA THR A 224 -8.03 -14.55 22.43
C THR A 224 -7.96 -13.47 21.34
N GLY A 225 -7.15 -12.42 21.51
CA GLY A 225 -7.03 -11.37 20.50
C GLY A 225 -6.16 -11.77 19.29
N GLU A 226 -6.21 -10.98 18.22
CA GLU A 226 -5.43 -11.15 16.98
C GLU A 226 -3.93 -11.28 17.24
N CYS A 227 -3.42 -10.51 18.20
CA CYS A 227 -2.00 -10.49 18.51
C CYS A 227 -1.52 -11.82 19.08
N THR A 228 -2.37 -12.55 19.80
CA THR A 228 -2.07 -13.92 20.24
C THR A 228 -1.93 -14.87 19.05
N ALA A 229 -2.82 -14.78 18.06
CA ALA A 229 -2.75 -15.58 16.85
C ALA A 229 -1.46 -15.29 16.06
N TYR A 230 -1.11 -14.01 15.91
CA TYR A 230 0.08 -13.59 15.17
C TYR A 230 1.37 -14.02 15.86
N LEU A 231 1.47 -13.78 17.17
CA LEU A 231 2.63 -14.20 17.97
C LEU A 231 2.79 -15.72 17.94
N ARG A 232 1.70 -16.47 18.06
CA ARG A 232 1.76 -17.93 17.96
C ARG A 232 2.28 -18.37 16.59
N HIS A 233 1.75 -17.80 15.51
CA HIS A 233 2.21 -18.14 14.16
C HIS A 233 3.72 -17.86 13.99
N LEU A 234 4.16 -16.67 14.38
CA LEU A 234 5.57 -16.25 14.31
C LEU A 234 6.47 -17.17 15.14
N LEU A 235 6.15 -17.37 16.42
CA LEU A 235 6.97 -18.17 17.32
C LEU A 235 7.02 -19.65 16.91
N SER A 236 5.90 -20.23 16.48
CA SER A 236 5.86 -21.61 15.97
C SER A 236 6.67 -21.76 14.68
N GLY A 237 6.49 -20.84 13.73
CA GLY A 237 7.19 -20.86 12.45
C GLY A 237 8.70 -20.67 12.60
N LEU A 238 9.14 -19.72 13.44
CA LEU A 238 10.56 -19.48 13.72
C LEU A 238 11.22 -20.64 14.48
N ALA A 239 10.47 -21.34 15.33
CA ALA A 239 10.95 -22.54 16.01
C ALA A 239 10.89 -23.80 15.14
N GLY A 240 10.28 -23.74 13.93
CA GLY A 240 10.05 -24.92 13.09
C GLY A 240 9.18 -25.99 13.77
N SER A 241 8.20 -25.57 14.57
CA SER A 241 7.43 -26.47 15.43
C SER A 241 5.92 -26.23 15.34
N GLY A 242 5.15 -27.27 15.68
CA GLY A 242 3.69 -27.18 15.71
C GLY A 242 3.05 -27.18 14.31
N PRO A 243 1.90 -26.52 14.12
CA PRO A 243 1.17 -26.53 12.85
C PRO A 243 1.85 -25.70 11.75
N VAL A 244 2.89 -24.93 12.09
CA VAL A 244 3.65 -24.09 11.17
C VAL A 244 5.04 -24.71 10.98
N ASN A 245 5.21 -25.54 9.95
CA ASN A 245 6.50 -26.12 9.60
C ASN A 245 7.32 -25.11 8.78
N GLY A 246 7.91 -24.13 9.48
CA GLY A 246 8.64 -23.02 8.88
C GLY A 246 7.72 -21.94 8.30
N LEU A 247 8.27 -20.74 8.17
CA LEU A 247 7.61 -19.58 7.57
C LEU A 247 7.81 -19.57 6.06
N ALA A 248 6.78 -19.15 5.32
CA ALA A 248 6.90 -18.85 3.89
C ALA A 248 7.80 -17.62 3.64
N ASP A 249 8.14 -17.32 2.38
CA ASP A 249 8.99 -16.18 2.02
C ASP A 249 8.41 -14.84 2.51
N TYR A 250 7.08 -14.74 2.50
CA TYR A 250 6.31 -13.64 3.07
C TYR A 250 5.20 -14.15 3.98
N THR A 251 4.90 -13.42 5.04
CA THR A 251 3.73 -13.66 5.89
C THR A 251 2.86 -12.42 5.92
N ILE A 252 1.57 -12.58 5.65
CA ILE A 252 0.55 -11.55 5.64
C ILE A 252 -0.41 -11.80 6.80
N PHE A 253 -0.49 -10.85 7.72
CA PHE A 253 -1.36 -10.90 8.89
C PHE A 253 -2.62 -10.08 8.65
N LEU A 254 -3.80 -10.66 8.90
CA LEU A 254 -5.10 -10.02 8.66
C LEU A 254 -6.11 -10.33 9.77
N HIS A 255 -7.04 -9.42 10.02
CA HIS A 255 -8.27 -9.72 10.75
C HIS A 255 -9.29 -10.35 9.80
N ASP A 256 -10.31 -11.03 10.33
CA ASP A 256 -11.40 -11.57 9.51
C ASP A 256 -12.31 -10.49 8.91
N ASP A 257 -12.30 -9.27 9.49
CA ASP A 257 -12.99 -8.09 8.99
C ASP A 257 -12.07 -7.13 8.22
N ALA A 258 -10.91 -7.59 7.75
CA ALA A 258 -9.92 -6.79 7.01
C ALA A 258 -10.53 -5.83 5.96
N PRO A 259 -11.53 -6.21 5.14
CA PRO A 259 -12.16 -5.28 4.19
C PRO A 259 -12.72 -3.97 4.77
N ARG A 260 -12.96 -3.89 6.09
CA ARG A 260 -13.38 -2.66 6.78
C ARG A 260 -12.21 -1.71 7.06
N HIS A 261 -11.00 -2.24 7.15
CA HIS A 261 -9.80 -1.54 7.62
C HIS A 261 -8.76 -1.32 6.50
N LEU A 262 -8.82 -2.11 5.43
CA LEU A 262 -7.96 -1.97 4.26
C LEU A 262 -8.76 -1.88 2.96
N LYS A 263 -8.13 -1.33 1.92
CA LYS A 263 -8.66 -1.35 0.56
C LYS A 263 -8.33 -2.70 -0.08
N GLN A 264 -9.35 -3.45 -0.49
CA GLN A 264 -9.15 -4.80 -1.06
C GLN A 264 -8.30 -4.77 -2.33
N GLU A 265 -8.37 -3.69 -3.09
CA GLU A 265 -7.60 -3.46 -4.31
C GLU A 265 -6.11 -3.30 -3.98
N PHE A 266 -5.79 -2.62 -2.87
CA PHE A 266 -4.40 -2.49 -2.40
C PHE A 266 -3.83 -3.85 -1.99
N LEU A 267 -4.61 -4.65 -1.25
CA LEU A 267 -4.24 -6.03 -0.93
C LEU A 267 -4.11 -6.91 -2.19
N SER A 268 -4.96 -6.68 -3.20
CA SER A 268 -4.87 -7.37 -4.49
C SER A 268 -3.58 -7.03 -5.24
N ILE A 269 -3.13 -5.77 -5.20
CA ILE A 269 -1.83 -5.35 -5.77
C ILE A 269 -0.69 -6.12 -5.09
N VAL A 270 -0.71 -6.23 -3.76
CA VAL A 270 0.28 -7.01 -3.00
C VAL A 270 0.28 -8.47 -3.46
N PHE A 271 -0.87 -9.14 -3.48
CA PHE A 271 -0.93 -10.54 -3.90
C PHE A 271 -0.51 -10.78 -5.36
N ARG A 272 -0.88 -9.89 -6.27
CA ARG A 272 -0.42 -9.97 -7.67
C ARG A 272 1.08 -9.76 -7.78
N SER A 273 1.64 -8.79 -7.07
CA SER A 273 3.09 -8.54 -7.08
C SER A 273 3.89 -9.71 -6.51
N ILE A 274 3.38 -10.40 -5.49
CA ILE A 274 3.97 -11.66 -4.99
C ILE A 274 3.85 -12.74 -6.07
N SER A 275 2.67 -12.91 -6.67
CA SER A 275 2.45 -13.91 -7.72
C SER A 275 3.36 -13.72 -8.95
N LEU A 276 3.68 -12.46 -9.27
CA LEU A 276 4.56 -12.08 -10.37
C LEU A 276 6.05 -12.07 -9.98
N GLY A 277 6.40 -12.32 -8.72
CA GLY A 277 7.79 -12.26 -8.24
C GLY A 277 8.38 -10.84 -8.19
N THR A 278 7.53 -9.80 -8.29
CA THR A 278 7.96 -8.39 -8.29
C THR A 278 7.93 -7.76 -6.89
N TYR A 279 7.28 -8.41 -5.93
CA TYR A 279 7.25 -7.95 -4.53
C TYR A 279 8.60 -8.18 -3.84
N ASN A 280 9.23 -7.11 -3.37
CA ASN A 280 10.45 -7.16 -2.57
C ASN A 280 10.45 -6.11 -1.45
N VAL A 281 9.35 -6.06 -0.70
CA VAL A 281 9.22 -5.17 0.47
C VAL A 281 9.40 -6.01 1.73
N SER A 282 10.26 -5.56 2.64
CA SER A 282 10.59 -6.32 3.86
C SER A 282 9.50 -6.22 4.93
N PHE A 283 8.82 -5.07 5.01
CA PHE A 283 7.66 -4.83 5.86
C PHE A 283 6.72 -3.82 5.18
N LEU A 284 5.41 -4.11 5.16
CA LEU A 284 4.40 -3.21 4.63
C LEU A 284 3.15 -3.25 5.50
N ASN A 285 2.73 -2.12 6.05
CA ASN A 285 1.41 -2.01 6.65
C ASN A 285 0.33 -1.84 5.56
N LEU A 286 -0.71 -2.66 5.63
CA LEU A 286 -1.77 -2.80 4.63
C LEU A 286 -2.98 -1.90 4.89
N ALA A 287 -3.14 -1.38 6.10
CA ALA A 287 -4.28 -0.54 6.43
C ALA A 287 -4.14 0.86 5.82
N HIS A 288 -5.27 1.43 5.42
CA HIS A 288 -5.27 2.75 4.76
C HIS A 288 -5.34 3.92 5.76
N GLU A 289 -5.92 3.70 6.94
CA GLU A 289 -5.98 4.71 7.98
C GLU A 289 -4.67 4.76 8.75
N ARG A 290 -4.23 5.96 9.09
CA ARG A 290 -3.06 6.18 9.92
C ARG A 290 -3.45 6.59 11.33
N TYR A 291 -2.78 6.05 12.35
CA TYR A 291 -2.96 6.59 13.69
C TYR A 291 -2.37 8.00 13.75
N VAL A 292 -3.08 8.88 14.46
CA VAL A 292 -2.49 10.14 14.90
C VAL A 292 -1.25 9.80 15.71
N SER A 293 -0.15 10.47 15.40
CA SER A 293 1.10 10.31 16.15
C SER A 293 0.85 10.66 17.61
N ALA A 294 0.82 9.65 18.47
CA ALA A 294 0.39 9.76 19.85
C ALA A 294 1.40 9.06 20.75
N VAL A 295 1.63 9.65 21.92
CA VAL A 295 2.50 9.09 22.93
C VAL A 295 1.78 9.16 24.27
N THR A 296 1.08 8.08 24.60
CA THR A 296 0.42 7.94 25.90
C THR A 296 1.39 7.33 26.92
N PRO A 297 1.25 7.60 28.23
CA PRO A 297 2.03 6.92 29.27
C PRO A 297 1.95 5.39 29.15
N CYS A 298 0.80 4.92 28.71
CA CYS A 298 0.51 3.54 28.40
C CYS A 298 1.40 2.94 27.34
N LEU A 299 1.42 3.57 26.18
CA LEU A 299 2.20 3.13 25.04
C LEU A 299 3.68 3.16 25.40
N LYS A 300 4.16 4.18 26.14
CA LYS A 300 5.53 4.24 26.67
C LYS A 300 5.88 3.06 27.57
N GLN A 301 4.98 2.69 28.49
CA GLN A 301 5.21 1.58 29.42
C GLN A 301 5.26 0.25 28.68
N LEU A 302 4.26 -0.03 27.83
CA LEU A 302 4.24 -1.25 27.02
C LEU A 302 5.47 -1.32 26.10
N TYR A 303 5.79 -0.22 25.44
CA TYR A 303 6.99 -0.11 24.60
C TYR A 303 8.25 -0.45 25.38
N THR A 304 8.41 0.12 26.59
CA THR A 304 9.60 -0.15 27.43
C THR A 304 9.67 -1.62 27.84
N MET A 305 8.53 -2.21 28.21
CA MET A 305 8.44 -3.63 28.56
C MET A 305 8.79 -4.54 27.38
N VAL A 306 8.26 -4.24 26.19
CA VAL A 306 8.41 -5.07 24.99
C VAL A 306 9.78 -4.87 24.35
N MET A 307 10.22 -3.63 24.19
CA MET A 307 11.46 -3.29 23.49
C MET A 307 12.69 -3.29 24.40
N GLY A 308 12.52 -3.24 25.73
CA GLY A 308 13.63 -3.18 26.68
C GLY A 308 14.38 -1.84 26.67
N ARG A 309 13.79 -0.80 26.09
CA ARG A 309 14.34 0.56 26.01
C ARG A 309 13.23 1.60 26.11
N GLN A 310 13.55 2.80 26.57
CA GLN A 310 12.58 3.90 26.62
C GLN A 310 12.23 4.41 25.21
N LEU A 311 10.97 4.79 25.02
CA LEU A 311 10.52 5.50 23.82
C LEU A 311 10.97 6.97 23.91
N THR A 312 11.95 7.36 23.08
CA THR A 312 12.53 8.71 23.08
C THR A 312 11.81 9.70 22.17
N GLY A 313 10.99 9.21 21.24
CA GLY A 313 10.31 10.01 20.23
C GLY A 313 8.80 9.74 20.15
N ARG A 314 8.27 9.92 18.95
CA ARG A 314 6.89 9.59 18.63
C ARG A 314 6.80 8.17 18.11
N LEU A 315 5.61 7.60 18.23
CA LEU A 315 5.26 6.35 17.59
C LEU A 315 4.17 6.66 16.55
N SER A 316 4.41 6.31 15.30
CA SER A 316 3.45 6.56 14.23
C SER A 316 3.43 5.40 13.26
N THR A 317 2.23 4.86 13.05
CA THR A 317 1.99 3.68 12.21
C THR A 317 0.55 3.75 11.67
N TYR A 318 0.18 2.75 10.89
CA TYR A 318 -1.18 2.61 10.35
C TYR A 318 -2.07 1.81 11.30
N CYS A 319 -3.37 2.06 11.22
CA CYS A 319 -4.35 1.35 12.04
C CYS A 319 -4.26 -0.15 11.83
N CYS A 320 -4.59 -0.90 12.88
CA CYS A 320 -5.11 -2.25 12.75
C CYS A 320 -4.01 -3.24 12.35
N GLY A 321 -3.93 -4.43 12.96
CA GLY A 321 -2.83 -5.39 12.80
C GLY A 321 -2.63 -6.01 11.39
N HIS A 322 -2.89 -5.30 10.29
CA HIS A 322 -2.79 -5.76 8.91
C HIS A 322 -1.44 -5.41 8.30
N PHE A 323 -0.57 -6.39 8.12
CA PHE A 323 0.75 -6.13 7.53
C PHE A 323 1.34 -7.34 6.81
N VAL A 324 2.32 -7.08 5.96
CA VAL A 324 3.17 -8.06 5.30
C VAL A 324 4.56 -7.97 5.91
N VAL A 325 5.21 -9.11 6.13
CA VAL A 325 6.61 -9.17 6.55
C VAL A 325 7.35 -10.26 5.77
N LYS A 326 8.59 -9.96 5.37
CA LYS A 326 9.47 -10.92 4.69
C LYS A 326 10.14 -11.84 5.72
N SER A 327 10.21 -13.13 5.44
CA SER A 327 10.76 -14.12 6.37
C SER A 327 12.24 -13.87 6.69
N SER A 328 13.05 -13.40 5.74
CA SER A 328 14.45 -13.03 6.02
C SER A 328 14.55 -12.01 7.16
N ARG A 329 13.63 -11.03 7.19
CA ARG A 329 13.55 -10.04 8.27
C ARG A 329 13.20 -10.66 9.61
N LEU A 330 12.27 -11.62 9.62
CA LEU A 330 11.87 -12.33 10.85
C LEU A 330 13.03 -13.13 11.47
N HIS A 331 13.98 -13.58 10.66
CA HIS A 331 15.19 -14.26 11.13
C HIS A 331 16.30 -13.30 11.58
N GLU A 332 16.30 -12.06 11.08
CA GLU A 332 17.29 -11.02 11.43
C GLU A 332 16.94 -10.30 12.75
N ILE A 333 15.66 -10.22 13.11
CA ILE A 333 15.23 -9.55 14.34
C ILE A 333 15.50 -10.41 15.59
N PRO A 334 15.87 -9.79 16.73
CA PRO A 334 15.92 -10.51 18.00
C PRO A 334 14.56 -11.11 18.35
N LEU A 335 14.53 -12.36 18.83
CA LEU A 335 13.29 -13.01 19.28
C LEU A 335 12.77 -12.44 20.61
N GLU A 336 13.63 -11.75 21.35
CA GLU A 336 13.33 -11.32 22.71
C GLU A 336 12.15 -10.32 22.80
N PRO A 337 12.04 -9.28 21.95
CA PRO A 337 10.83 -8.44 21.89
C PRO A 337 9.54 -9.22 21.61
N LEU A 338 9.56 -10.21 20.71
CA LEU A 338 8.39 -11.06 20.44
C LEU A 338 7.99 -11.89 21.66
N ARG A 339 8.97 -12.45 22.38
CA ARG A 339 8.73 -13.21 23.62
C ARG A 339 8.18 -12.32 24.73
N ARG A 340 8.73 -11.12 24.93
CA ARG A 340 8.23 -10.15 25.91
C ARG A 340 6.84 -9.65 25.55
N LEU A 341 6.56 -9.42 24.27
CA LEU A 341 5.22 -9.07 23.79
C LEU A 341 4.22 -10.21 24.06
N TYR A 342 4.61 -11.46 23.78
CA TYR A 342 3.81 -12.62 24.10
C TYR A 342 3.55 -12.76 25.60
N ALA A 343 4.58 -12.59 26.44
CA ALA A 343 4.42 -12.60 27.89
C ALA A 343 3.52 -11.46 28.40
N ALA A 344 3.66 -10.24 27.86
CA ALA A 344 2.83 -9.09 28.22
C ALA A 344 1.35 -9.29 27.84
N VAL A 345 1.11 -9.88 26.66
CA VAL A 345 -0.22 -10.28 26.19
C VAL A 345 -0.80 -11.39 27.08
N GLN A 346 -0.04 -12.44 27.37
CA GLN A 346 -0.45 -13.56 28.21
C GLN A 346 -0.77 -13.16 29.65
N ALA A 347 0.01 -12.22 30.21
CA ALA A 347 -0.16 -11.79 31.58
C ALA A 347 -1.51 -11.12 31.84
N GLY A 348 -2.22 -10.63 30.80
CA GLY A 348 -3.60 -10.14 30.87
C GLY A 348 -3.89 -9.07 31.93
N THR A 349 -2.86 -8.48 32.55
CA THR A 349 -2.97 -7.70 33.79
C THR A 349 -2.54 -6.27 33.55
N TYR A 350 -3.52 -5.38 33.53
CA TYR A 350 -3.32 -3.94 33.59
C TYR A 350 -4.38 -3.36 34.54
N THR A 351 -3.95 -2.75 35.64
CA THR A 351 -4.77 -2.45 36.83
C THR A 351 -5.35 -1.03 36.88
N ALA A 352 -6.36 -0.85 37.75
CA ALA A 352 -7.53 0.03 37.66
C ALA A 352 -7.45 1.52 38.14
N GLN A 353 -8.36 2.32 37.58
CA GLN A 353 -9.21 3.45 38.00
C GLN A 353 -8.63 4.64 38.80
N ALA A 354 -7.38 4.62 39.23
CA ALA A 354 -6.83 5.72 40.03
C ALA A 354 -5.41 6.10 39.57
N GLY A 355 -5.27 6.63 38.35
CA GLY A 355 -4.05 7.33 37.91
C GLY A 355 -2.74 6.53 37.97
N GLY A 356 -2.81 5.19 37.96
CA GLY A 356 -1.68 4.26 38.00
C GLY A 356 -1.19 3.81 36.62
N PRO A 357 -0.21 2.87 36.55
CA PRO A 357 0.31 2.30 35.31
C PRO A 357 -0.82 1.80 34.40
N CYS A 358 -0.65 1.95 33.09
CA CYS A 358 -1.73 1.94 32.11
C CYS A 358 -2.69 0.75 32.17
N GLU A 359 -3.99 1.02 32.00
CA GLU A 359 -5.09 0.07 31.80
C GLU A 359 -5.22 -0.42 30.35
N VAL A 360 -4.35 -1.34 29.92
CA VAL A 360 -4.50 -2.04 28.62
C VAL A 360 -5.38 -3.30 28.71
N ALA A 361 -5.87 -3.66 29.91
CA ALA A 361 -6.38 -5.00 30.25
C ALA A 361 -7.53 -5.50 29.37
N ASN A 362 -8.35 -4.59 28.85
CA ASN A 362 -9.54 -4.98 28.10
C ASN A 362 -9.30 -5.08 26.59
N MET A 363 -8.23 -4.45 26.07
CA MET A 363 -7.91 -4.45 24.62
C MET A 363 -6.40 -4.45 24.35
N PRO A 364 -5.64 -5.44 24.86
CA PRO A 364 -4.20 -5.50 24.68
C PRO A 364 -3.74 -5.51 23.24
N CYS A 365 -4.44 -6.24 22.37
CA CYS A 365 -4.07 -6.24 20.97
C CYS A 365 -4.21 -4.86 20.29
N TYR A 366 -5.16 -4.01 20.72
CA TYR A 366 -5.28 -2.64 20.21
C TYR A 366 -4.02 -1.80 20.48
N VAL A 367 -3.39 -1.97 21.64
CA VAL A 367 -2.13 -1.25 21.95
C VAL A 367 -0.95 -1.93 21.25
N VAL A 368 -0.98 -3.25 21.08
CA VAL A 368 0.03 -3.99 20.30
C VAL A 368 0.05 -3.58 18.83
N GLU A 369 -1.08 -3.15 18.25
CA GLU A 369 -1.14 -2.67 16.86
C GLU A 369 -0.12 -1.56 16.58
N TYR A 370 0.12 -0.70 17.57
CA TYR A 370 1.11 0.36 17.49
C TYR A 370 2.57 -0.14 17.47
N LEU A 371 2.83 -1.37 17.92
CA LEU A 371 4.17 -1.89 18.15
C LEU A 371 4.63 -2.89 17.09
N TRP A 372 3.75 -3.38 16.22
CA TRP A 372 4.10 -4.43 15.26
C TRP A 372 5.31 -4.06 14.41
N HIS A 373 5.34 -2.85 13.86
CA HIS A 373 6.45 -2.41 13.02
C HIS A 373 7.75 -2.33 13.84
N ALA A 374 7.73 -1.76 15.04
CA ALA A 374 8.90 -1.62 15.90
C ALA A 374 9.43 -2.98 16.39
N VAL A 375 8.55 -3.91 16.78
CA VAL A 375 8.91 -5.29 17.16
C VAL A 375 9.51 -6.04 15.98
N LEU A 376 9.07 -5.73 14.76
CA LEU A 376 9.63 -6.25 13.52
C LEU A 376 10.81 -5.42 13.01
N GLY A 377 11.38 -4.52 13.83
CA GLY A 377 12.61 -3.79 13.55
C GLY A 377 12.48 -2.59 12.60
N GLU A 378 11.26 -2.14 12.29
CA GLU A 378 11.07 -0.86 11.58
C GLU A 378 11.29 0.34 12.53
N PRO A 379 11.53 1.55 11.99
CA PRO A 379 11.66 2.77 12.79
C PRO A 379 10.39 3.06 13.62
N ASP A 380 10.55 3.66 14.80
CA ASP A 380 9.42 3.98 15.71
C ASP A 380 8.35 4.86 15.02
N GLU A 381 8.75 5.73 14.09
CA GLU A 381 7.88 6.52 13.22
C GLU A 381 8.00 6.05 11.77
N LEU A 382 6.97 5.35 11.26
CA LEU A 382 6.91 4.98 9.85
C LEU A 382 6.69 6.23 8.99
N PRO A 383 7.27 6.36 7.79
CA PRO A 383 6.89 7.42 6.86
C PRO A 383 5.44 7.24 6.38
N TRP A 384 4.87 8.26 5.73
CA TRP A 384 3.67 8.06 4.90
C TRP A 384 4.02 7.11 3.76
N ARG A 385 3.10 6.23 3.37
CA ARG A 385 3.30 5.20 2.35
C ARG A 385 3.65 5.85 1.02
N SER A 386 3.01 6.98 0.70
CA SER A 386 3.30 7.76 -0.50
C SER A 386 4.70 8.39 -0.48
N GLU A 387 5.23 8.70 0.69
CA GLU A 387 6.55 9.32 0.88
C GLU A 387 7.66 8.29 1.14
N ASP A 388 7.32 7.02 1.41
CA ASP A 388 8.28 5.95 1.67
C ASP A 388 8.99 5.52 0.37
N ILE A 389 10.18 6.09 0.15
CA ILE A 389 11.02 5.81 -1.02
C ILE A 389 11.49 4.35 -1.11
N ARG A 390 11.38 3.57 -0.02
CA ARG A 390 11.74 2.14 0.01
C ARG A 390 10.68 1.29 -0.68
N LEU A 391 9.46 1.81 -0.83
CA LEU A 391 8.36 1.08 -1.42
C LEU A 391 8.38 1.20 -2.96
N PRO A 392 8.08 0.10 -3.67
CA PRO A 392 7.75 0.15 -5.09
C PRO A 392 6.65 1.16 -5.40
N LEU A 393 6.69 1.77 -6.59
CA LEU A 393 5.77 2.82 -6.96
C LEU A 393 4.30 2.42 -6.78
N ALA A 394 3.91 1.22 -7.20
CA ALA A 394 2.54 0.70 -7.05
C ALA A 394 2.06 0.61 -5.59
N LEU A 395 3.00 0.54 -4.65
CA LEU A 395 2.74 0.47 -3.22
C LEU A 395 2.86 1.84 -2.56
N ARG A 396 3.29 2.90 -3.25
CA ARG A 396 3.37 4.27 -2.71
C ARG A 396 2.07 5.05 -2.86
N TYR A 397 0.97 4.34 -2.63
CA TYR A 397 -0.37 4.87 -2.84
C TYR A 397 -1.15 4.94 -1.53
N GLU A 398 -1.62 6.13 -1.18
CA GLU A 398 -2.37 6.37 0.07
C GLU A 398 -3.88 6.39 -0.14
N GLY A 399 -4.33 6.06 -1.35
CA GLY A 399 -5.74 6.19 -1.67
C GLY A 399 -6.19 7.64 -1.74
N GLY A 400 -5.33 8.57 -2.18
CA GLY A 400 -5.59 10.00 -2.41
C GLY A 400 -6.04 10.84 -1.22
N ARG A 401 -6.16 12.15 -1.45
CA ARG A 401 -6.79 13.10 -0.52
C ARG A 401 -8.17 13.56 -0.97
N GLU A 402 -8.54 13.36 -2.25
CA GLU A 402 -9.71 14.03 -2.87
C GLU A 402 -10.72 13.13 -3.61
N THR A 403 -10.40 11.91 -3.99
CA THR A 403 -11.20 11.14 -4.96
C THR A 403 -12.23 10.18 -4.29
N ARG A 404 -13.36 10.71 -3.80
CA ARG A 404 -14.53 9.90 -3.37
C ARG A 404 -15.20 9.20 -4.57
N CYS A 405 -14.45 8.44 -5.37
CA CYS A 405 -14.99 7.73 -6.51
C CYS A 405 -15.43 6.35 -6.03
N GLU A 406 -16.72 6.23 -5.69
CA GLU A 406 -17.32 4.93 -5.38
C GLU A 406 -17.30 4.05 -6.66
N MET A 407 -16.57 2.94 -6.57
CA MET A 407 -16.80 1.66 -7.28
C MET A 407 -16.51 1.45 -8.77
N LYS A 408 -16.10 2.41 -9.63
CA LYS A 408 -15.89 2.09 -11.07
C LYS A 408 -14.55 2.45 -11.74
N CYS A 409 -13.62 3.11 -11.05
CA CYS A 409 -12.27 3.29 -11.60
C CYS A 409 -11.49 1.97 -11.53
N ARG A 410 -11.46 1.22 -12.64
CA ARG A 410 -10.63 0.01 -12.78
C ARG A 410 -9.15 0.40 -12.76
N GLY A 411 -8.52 0.42 -11.59
CA GLY A 411 -7.05 0.35 -11.52
C GLY A 411 -6.36 0.96 -10.31
N LEU A 412 -6.85 2.06 -9.73
CA LEU A 412 -6.17 2.77 -8.64
C LEU A 412 -7.19 3.37 -7.62
N PRO A 413 -7.16 2.99 -6.32
CA PRO A 413 -8.30 3.20 -5.38
C PRO A 413 -8.27 4.46 -4.45
N SER A 414 -9.07 5.52 -4.64
CA SER A 414 -9.02 6.76 -3.81
C SER A 414 -10.22 7.00 -2.82
N PRO A 415 -10.29 8.03 -1.90
CA PRO A 415 -10.03 8.00 -0.46
C PRO A 415 -11.17 8.00 0.57
N LEU A 416 -10.74 7.57 1.77
CA LEU A 416 -10.92 8.14 3.12
C LEU A 416 -12.35 8.47 3.63
N ARG A 417 -12.80 7.65 4.59
CA ARG A 417 -13.65 8.10 5.69
C ARG A 417 -12.76 8.23 6.93
N PHE A 418 -12.88 9.32 7.68
CA PHE A 418 -12.41 9.32 9.06
C PHE A 418 -13.27 8.33 9.85
N SER A 419 -12.65 7.29 10.40
CA SER A 419 -13.25 6.39 11.37
C SER A 419 -13.98 7.16 12.49
N GLN A 420 -15.24 6.79 12.75
CA GLN A 420 -16.10 7.40 13.77
C GLN A 420 -15.60 7.16 15.23
N TYR A 421 -14.51 6.41 15.41
CA TYR A 421 -14.01 5.99 16.72
C TYR A 421 -12.97 6.93 17.33
N MET A 422 -12.59 8.03 16.67
CA MET A 422 -11.70 9.05 17.23
C MET A 422 -12.46 10.31 17.67
N LYS A 423 -13.32 10.20 18.69
CA LYS A 423 -13.70 11.38 19.49
C LYS A 423 -12.59 11.64 20.50
N LEU A 424 -11.53 12.33 20.06
CA LEU A 424 -10.62 12.98 21.00
C LEU A 424 -11.40 14.13 21.65
N GLN A 425 -11.81 13.94 22.90
CA GLN A 425 -12.16 15.08 23.75
C GLN A 425 -10.91 15.94 23.86
N ALA A 426 -10.99 17.17 23.33
CA ALA A 426 -9.97 18.17 23.55
C ALA A 426 -9.82 18.39 25.06
N ILE A 427 -8.59 18.25 25.57
CA ILE A 427 -8.19 18.77 26.88
C ILE A 427 -7.61 20.16 26.64
#